data_AF-B3PJK3-F1
#
_entry.id   AF-B3PJK3-F1
#
_cell.length_a   1.000
_cell.length_b   1.000
_cell.length_c   1.000
_cell.angle_alpha   90.00
_cell.angle_beta   90.00
_cell.angle_gamma   90.00
#
_symmetry.space_group_name_H-M   'P 1'
#
loop_
_entity.id
_entity.type
_entity.pdbx_description
1 polymer ?
#
loop_
_entity_poly.entity_id
_entity_poly.type
_entity_poly.pdbx_seq_one_letter_code
_entity_poly.pdbx_strand_id
1 'polypeptide(L)'
;MPSFSNPKIIIGLFLLVGAGFVFTLTREPLATETYESTQDSDAHITPKNDFYAEAERRREDKLEERAQQERQEKLQKARENSVECQFWRQQKNEKSTERVDEKIAEFCSV
;
A
#
# COMPACT_ATOMS: atom_id res chain seq x y z
N MET A 1 24.99 21.38 -20.29
CA MET A 1 24.04 20.27 -20.53
C MET A 1 24.56 19.45 -21.70
N PRO A 2 25.05 18.21 -21.52
CA PRO A 2 25.49 17.39 -22.64
C PRO A 2 24.28 16.93 -23.47
N SER A 3 24.27 17.32 -24.75
CA SER A 3 23.28 16.90 -25.75
C SER A 3 23.69 15.54 -26.32
N PHE A 4 22.99 14.49 -25.94
CA PHE A 4 23.23 13.13 -26.44
C PHE A 4 22.38 12.87 -27.69
N SER A 5 22.79 13.45 -28.82
CA SER A 5 22.16 13.27 -30.13
C SER A 5 22.66 12.02 -30.85
N ASN A 6 22.54 10.85 -30.22
CA ASN A 6 22.80 9.57 -30.90
C ASN A 6 22.02 8.43 -30.22
N PRO A 7 20.96 7.89 -30.84
CA PRO A 7 20.07 6.91 -30.20
C PRO A 7 20.78 5.60 -29.86
N LYS A 8 21.87 5.27 -30.57
CA LYS A 8 22.70 4.08 -30.32
C LYS A 8 23.50 4.16 -29.01
N ILE A 9 23.87 5.37 -28.58
CA ILE A 9 24.65 5.58 -27.35
C ILE A 9 23.74 5.45 -26.12
N ILE A 10 22.49 5.90 -26.22
CA ILE A 10 21.50 5.81 -25.13
C ILE A 10 21.14 4.34 -24.83
N ILE A 11 20.94 3.53 -25.87
CA ILE A 11 20.61 2.09 -25.72
C ILE A 11 21.79 1.32 -25.10
N GLY A 12 23.03 1.63 -25.51
CA GLY A 12 24.22 1.00 -24.93
C GLY A 12 24.41 1.31 -23.43
N LEU A 13 24.07 2.54 -23.00
CA LEU A 13 24.18 2.96 -21.61
C LEU A 13 23.13 2.28 -20.71
N PHE A 14 21.91 2.09 -21.22
CA PHE A 14 20.86 1.33 -20.50
C PHE A 14 21.20 -0.15 -20.34
N LEU A 15 21.83 -0.79 -21.33
CA LEU A 15 22.26 -2.19 -21.22
C LEU A 15 23.42 -2.37 -20.23
N LEU A 16 24.36 -1.43 -20.19
CA LEU A 16 25.49 -1.46 -19.24
C LEU A 16 25.03 -1.26 -17.78
N VAL A 17 24.07 -0.38 -17.53
CA VAL A 17 23.50 -0.17 -16.18
C VAL A 17 22.64 -1.36 -15.76
N GLY A 18 21.86 -1.94 -16.67
CA GLY A 18 21.05 -3.13 -16.40
C GLY A 18 21.90 -4.37 -16.05
N ALA A 19 23.01 -4.60 -16.75
CA ALA A 19 23.90 -5.72 -16.47
C ALA A 19 24.66 -5.56 -15.14
N GLY A 20 25.06 -4.34 -14.78
CA GLY A 20 25.70 -4.06 -13.49
C GLY A 20 24.76 -4.28 -12.30
N PHE A 21 23.47 -3.92 -12.46
CA PHE A 21 22.47 -4.08 -11.40
C PHE A 21 22.15 -5.55 -11.09
N VAL A 22 22.11 -6.41 -12.12
CA VAL A 22 21.89 -7.86 -11.94
C VAL A 22 23.11 -8.53 -11.27
N PHE A 23 24.33 -8.06 -11.56
CA PHE A 23 25.56 -8.56 -10.93
C PHE A 23 25.66 -8.21 -9.43
N THR A 24 25.07 -7.10 -8.99
CA THR A 24 25.03 -6.75 -7.55
C THR A 24 24.01 -7.55 -6.73
N LEU A 25 22.99 -8.13 -7.37
CA LEU A 25 21.94 -8.90 -6.69
C LEU A 25 22.25 -10.39 -6.53
N THR A 26 23.34 -10.88 -7.15
CA THR A 26 23.79 -12.28 -7.08
C THR A 26 25.01 -12.47 -6.18
N ARG A 27 25.41 -11.43 -5.43
CA ARG A 27 26.49 -11.55 -4.45
C ARG A 27 25.97 -12.26 -3.19
N GLU A 28 26.11 -13.57 -3.18
CA GLU A 28 25.96 -14.40 -1.98
C GLU A 28 27.00 -13.95 -0.93
N PRO A 29 26.59 -13.60 0.31
CA PRO A 29 27.55 -13.38 1.38
C PRO A 29 28.13 -14.73 1.80
N LEU A 30 29.43 -14.90 1.54
CA LEU A 30 30.22 -16.03 2.01
C LEU A 30 30.21 -16.04 3.55
N ALA A 31 29.75 -17.16 4.10
CA ALA A 31 29.61 -17.41 5.53
C ALA A 31 30.90 -17.11 6.31
N THR A 32 30.74 -16.45 7.47
CA THR A 32 31.66 -16.60 8.59
C THR A 32 30.86 -17.21 9.72
N GLU A 33 31.12 -18.49 9.99
CA GLU A 33 30.57 -19.23 11.12
C GLU A 33 31.09 -18.60 12.42
N THR A 34 30.19 -18.20 13.30
CA THR A 34 30.45 -18.06 14.73
C THR A 34 29.32 -18.75 15.45
N TYR A 35 29.60 -19.98 15.86
CA TYR A 35 28.79 -20.78 16.76
C TYR A 35 28.92 -20.17 18.16
N GLU A 36 27.87 -19.56 18.68
CA GLU A 36 27.73 -19.37 20.11
C GLU A 36 26.44 -20.04 20.57
N SER A 37 26.66 -21.09 21.36
CA SER A 37 25.67 -21.94 21.99
C SER A 37 24.72 -21.11 22.86
N THR A 38 23.42 -21.21 22.61
CA THR A 38 22.40 -20.96 23.62
C THR A 38 21.31 -22.02 23.47
N GLN A 39 21.40 -22.99 24.38
CA GLN A 39 20.35 -23.87 24.91
C GLN A 39 18.99 -23.88 24.20
N ASP A 40 18.80 -24.94 23.42
CA ASP A 40 17.76 -25.96 23.62
C ASP A 40 16.37 -25.46 24.09
N SER A 41 15.62 -24.95 23.12
CA SER A 41 14.17 -25.14 23.03
C SER A 41 13.87 -25.29 21.55
N ASP A 42 14.31 -26.42 21.01
CA ASP A 42 14.13 -26.84 19.62
C ASP A 42 12.65 -27.20 19.40
N ALA A 43 11.80 -26.17 19.38
CA ALA A 43 10.51 -26.24 18.73
C ALA A 43 10.79 -26.45 17.25
N HIS A 44 10.83 -27.71 16.83
CA HIS A 44 10.94 -28.12 15.43
C HIS A 44 10.03 -27.22 14.58
N ILE A 45 10.63 -26.23 13.92
CA ILE A 45 9.95 -25.41 12.91
C ILE A 45 9.74 -26.34 11.73
N THR A 46 8.64 -27.09 11.77
CA THR A 46 8.16 -27.83 10.62
C THR A 46 7.55 -26.82 9.65
N PRO A 47 7.72 -26.98 8.33
CA PRO A 47 7.08 -26.13 7.31
C PRO A 47 5.55 -25.99 7.50
N LYS A 48 4.94 -26.98 8.17
CA LYS A 48 3.53 -26.99 8.54
C LYS A 48 3.19 -25.96 9.64
N ASN A 49 4.06 -25.76 10.62
CA ASN A 49 3.87 -24.75 11.68
C ASN A 49 3.94 -23.33 11.11
N ASP A 50 4.87 -23.06 10.19
CA ASP A 50 4.98 -21.76 9.52
C ASP A 50 3.79 -21.45 8.61
N PHE A 51 3.26 -22.47 7.93
CA PHE A 51 2.07 -22.34 7.09
C PHE A 51 0.85 -21.90 7.92
N TYR A 52 0.62 -22.50 9.09
CA TYR A 52 -0.49 -22.11 9.96
C TYR A 52 -0.27 -20.73 10.60
N ALA A 53 0.96 -20.39 10.98
CA ALA A 53 1.27 -19.07 11.54
C ALA A 53 1.06 -17.94 10.51
N GLU A 54 1.44 -18.16 9.25
CA GLU A 54 1.16 -17.23 8.16
C GLU A 54 -0.35 -17.15 7.85
N ALA A 55 -1.06 -18.27 7.90
CA ALA A 55 -2.51 -18.28 7.70
C ALA A 55 -3.27 -17.50 8.78
N GLU A 56 -2.86 -17.62 10.05
CA GLU A 56 -3.46 -16.84 11.13
C GLU A 56 -3.13 -15.35 11.01
N ARG A 57 -1.89 -14.98 10.69
CA ARG A 57 -1.54 -13.57 10.43
C ARG A 57 -2.40 -12.95 9.34
N ARG A 58 -2.60 -13.64 8.22
CA ARG A 58 -3.48 -13.15 7.14
C ARG A 58 -4.94 -13.04 7.59
N ARG A 59 -5.38 -13.87 8.52
CA ARG A 59 -6.74 -13.80 9.08
C ARG A 59 -6.87 -12.58 9.97
N GLU A 60 -5.90 -12.34 10.84
CA GLU A 60 -5.83 -11.16 11.71
C GLU A 60 -5.75 -9.87 10.89
N ASP A 61 -4.84 -9.79 9.92
CA ASP A 61 -4.71 -8.64 9.02
C ASP A 61 -6.04 -8.29 8.33
N LYS A 62 -6.75 -9.30 7.83
CA LYS A 62 -8.06 -9.11 7.20
C LYS A 62 -9.14 -8.65 8.18
N LEU A 63 -9.09 -9.11 9.43
CA LEU A 63 -10.04 -8.66 10.45
C LEU A 63 -9.80 -7.19 10.80
N GLU A 64 -8.53 -6.79 10.94
CA GLU A 64 -8.16 -5.40 11.17
C GLU A 64 -8.52 -4.50 10.00
N GLU A 65 -8.22 -4.92 8.77
CA GLU A 65 -8.57 -4.20 7.56
C GLU A 65 -10.08 -3.97 7.46
N ARG A 66 -10.89 -5.03 7.67
CA ARG A 66 -12.36 -4.89 7.69
C ARG A 66 -12.82 -3.94 8.78
N ALA A 67 -12.25 -4.02 9.98
CA ALA A 67 -12.62 -3.12 11.07
C ALA A 67 -12.25 -1.65 10.76
N GLN A 68 -11.16 -1.41 10.03
CA GLN A 68 -10.81 -0.08 9.53
C GLN A 68 -11.77 0.40 8.43
N GLN A 69 -12.07 -0.46 7.46
CA GLN A 69 -13.02 -0.17 6.38
C GLN A 69 -14.41 0.15 6.94
N GLU A 70 -14.95 -0.68 7.84
CA GLU A 70 -16.25 -0.44 8.47
C GLU A 70 -16.29 0.89 9.24
N ARG A 71 -15.19 1.29 9.90
CA ARG A 71 -15.11 2.59 10.56
C ARG A 71 -15.16 3.73 9.56
N GLN A 72 -14.41 3.63 8.46
CA GLN A 72 -14.43 4.62 7.40
C GLN A 72 -15.81 4.71 6.75
N GLU A 73 -16.42 3.58 6.40
CA GLU A 73 -17.77 3.52 5.84
C GLU A 73 -18.81 4.14 6.78
N LYS A 74 -18.75 3.85 8.08
CA LYS A 74 -19.64 4.46 9.08
C LYS A 74 -19.47 5.98 9.13
N LEU A 75 -18.24 6.47 9.12
CA LEU A 75 -17.96 7.92 9.13
C LEU A 75 -18.44 8.60 7.85
N GLN A 76 -18.17 7.99 6.69
CA GLN A 76 -18.64 8.48 5.39
C GLN A 76 -20.17 8.53 5.36
N LYS A 77 -20.83 7.42 5.73
CA LYS A 77 -22.28 7.33 5.79
C LYS A 77 -22.88 8.33 6.78
N ALA A 78 -22.25 8.57 7.93
CA ALA A 78 -22.70 9.58 8.88
C ALA A 78 -22.61 11.00 8.29
N ARG A 79 -21.53 11.31 7.56
CA ARG A 79 -21.38 12.59 6.86
C ARG A 79 -22.40 12.75 5.73
N GLU A 80 -22.61 11.74 4.91
CA GLU A 80 -23.62 11.78 3.85
C GLU A 80 -25.05 11.93 4.39
N ASN A 81 -25.32 11.36 5.57
CA ASN A 81 -26.60 11.49 6.26
C ASN A 81 -26.69 12.73 7.15
N SER A 82 -25.67 13.60 7.15
CA SER A 82 -25.76 14.88 7.86
C SER A 82 -26.86 15.74 7.24
N VAL A 83 -27.50 16.55 8.08
CA VAL A 83 -28.58 17.44 7.66
C VAL A 83 -28.08 18.43 6.61
N GLU A 84 -26.84 18.90 6.77
CA GLU A 84 -26.16 19.81 5.86
C GLU A 84 -25.96 19.18 4.48
N CYS A 85 -25.41 17.96 4.43
CA CYS A 85 -25.22 17.26 3.15
C CYS A 85 -26.55 16.98 2.44
N GLN A 86 -27.57 16.53 3.19
CA GLN A 86 -28.90 16.28 2.63
C GLN A 86 -29.56 17.57 2.12
N PHE A 87 -29.46 18.66 2.87
CA PHE A 87 -29.98 19.96 2.48
C PHE A 87 -29.35 20.46 1.18
N TRP A 88 -28.02 20.40 1.06
CA TRP A 88 -27.34 20.84 -0.15
C TRP A 88 -27.59 19.91 -1.34
N ARG A 89 -27.67 18.59 -1.12
CA ARG A 89 -28.11 17.64 -2.16
C ARG A 89 -29.54 17.94 -2.63
N GLN A 90 -30.45 18.28 -1.73
CA GLN A 90 -31.80 18.70 -2.09
C GLN A 90 -31.78 19.99 -2.92
N GLN A 91 -31.02 21.01 -2.49
CA GLN A 91 -30.86 22.24 -3.27
C GLN A 91 -30.29 21.99 -4.66
N LYS A 92 -29.33 21.08 -4.82
CA LYS A 92 -28.79 20.73 -6.14
C LYS A 92 -29.85 20.18 -7.09
N ASN A 93 -30.77 19.37 -6.58
CA ASN A 93 -31.87 18.82 -7.36
C ASN A 93 -32.90 19.88 -7.77
N GLU A 94 -33.08 20.92 -6.94
CA GLU A 94 -33.99 22.03 -7.25
C GLU A 94 -33.34 23.07 -8.17
N LYS A 95 -32.14 23.55 -7.81
CA LYS A 95 -31.36 24.57 -8.52
C LYS A 95 -29.86 24.39 -8.28
N SER A 96 -29.18 23.80 -9.25
CA SER A 96 -27.71 23.71 -9.23
C SER A 96 -27.08 25.08 -9.48
N THR A 97 -26.18 25.49 -8.60
CA THR A 97 -25.29 26.64 -8.77
C THR A 97 -23.90 26.24 -8.31
N GLU A 98 -22.87 26.96 -8.75
CA GLU A 98 -21.48 26.69 -8.35
C GLU A 98 -21.32 26.68 -6.82
N ARG A 99 -21.97 27.61 -6.12
CA ARG A 99 -22.00 27.66 -4.64
C ARG A 99 -22.63 26.40 -4.02
N VAL A 100 -23.66 25.84 -4.63
CA VAL A 100 -24.30 24.60 -4.14
C VAL A 100 -23.35 23.42 -4.34
N ASP A 101 -22.65 23.35 -5.47
CA ASP A 101 -21.65 22.32 -5.74
C ASP A 101 -20.44 22.41 -4.79
N GLU A 102 -19.95 23.62 -4.51
CA GLU A 102 -18.92 23.87 -3.50
C GLU A 102 -19.35 23.40 -2.11
N LYS A 103 -20.59 23.69 -1.71
CA LYS A 103 -21.12 23.28 -0.41
C LYS A 103 -21.34 21.77 -0.32
N ILE A 104 -21.73 21.11 -1.41
CA ILE A 104 -21.77 19.65 -1.46
C ILE A 104 -20.36 19.07 -1.32
N ALA A 105 -19.34 19.65 -1.95
CA ALA A 105 -17.97 19.20 -1.74
C ALA A 105 -17.58 19.38 -0.26
N GLU A 106 -17.80 20.56 0.33
CA GLU A 106 -17.44 20.84 1.72
C GLU A 106 -18.12 19.92 2.74
N PHE A 107 -19.42 19.64 2.58
CA PHE A 107 -20.21 18.91 3.58
C PHE A 107 -20.42 17.42 3.26
N CYS A 108 -20.29 17.01 1.98
CA CYS A 108 -20.54 15.64 1.55
C CYS A 108 -19.29 14.90 1.05
N SER A 109 -18.18 15.56 0.70
CA SER A 109 -16.98 14.84 0.24
C SER A 109 -16.22 14.21 1.41
N VAL A 110 -15.44 13.16 1.11
CA VAL A 110 -14.57 12.43 2.07
C VAL A 110 -13.39 13.29 2.46
#